data_AF-A0A0Q4XVQ1-F1
#
_entry.id   AF-A0A0Q4XVQ1-F1
#
_cell.length_a   1.000
_cell.length_b   1.000
_cell.length_c   1.000
_cell.angle_alpha   90.00
_cell.angle_beta   90.00
_cell.angle_gamma   90.00
#
_symmetry.space_group_name_H-M   'P 1'
#
loop_
_entity.id
_entity.type
_entity.pdbx_description
1 polymer ?
#
loop_
_entity_poly.entity_id
_entity_poly.type
_entity_poly.pdbx_seq_one_letter_code
_entity_poly.pdbx_strand_id
1 'polypeptide(L)'
;MAAAALSMAAPATALVASTNTSAIMGATISALPSCLAYRVTGVCFWLRCTIFGCSVKTSIRVSHYVPDVVVSTFNAPEQHPWADVGKPIAGVMTGLGSSFMGSLLDSSAGTAREDKEVVTFKSVDAIGNPVGALMGGNTNFEFPDTQELMRFPSQELPRIMQMWASAPADLAKGVMSGAAETMTSLTRELGALSSLPGQLGGALGSVQSLSPTTTTLPDGADSYTGGGSGGGGGGDEGGGQNSQPTDFSKMMDEMKKGVQAGGGGNSDYICPGGSGMLSIQYHSELDSTFWRGKIPLELLYPGSWIPGIGEVGNSLINTWGGGYPRTGELVQSHPRKASAVFAHRVGSIITRGAQPHIYKKLSEKGGGFRYFATMADPKWQAVHPLPEPGCITFGSNDSLGLGSWGDYKTSSNDGYVWNLWLRYECCKKAAEIFLFAVP
;
A
#
# COMPACT_ATOMS: atom_id res chain seq x y z
N MET A 1 -46.76 1.52 39.01
CA MET A 1 -45.97 2.51 38.25
C MET A 1 -44.54 2.02 38.21
N ALA A 2 -44.06 1.55 37.06
CA ALA A 2 -42.65 1.22 36.84
C ALA A 2 -42.17 2.13 35.70
N ALA A 3 -41.24 3.03 36.00
CA ALA A 3 -40.70 3.98 35.04
C ALA A 3 -39.69 3.26 34.13
N ALA A 4 -39.99 3.24 32.82
CA ALA A 4 -39.05 2.82 31.80
C ALA A 4 -38.00 3.93 31.59
N ALA A 5 -36.74 3.65 31.92
CA ALA A 5 -35.63 4.53 31.60
C ALA A 5 -35.28 4.37 30.12
N LEU A 6 -35.62 5.39 29.32
CA LEU A 6 -35.24 5.50 27.92
C LEU A 6 -33.75 5.88 27.86
N SER A 7 -32.88 4.90 27.58
CA SER A 7 -31.47 5.15 27.31
C SER A 7 -31.35 5.92 26.00
N MET A 8 -31.06 7.22 26.09
CA MET A 8 -30.79 8.04 24.92
C MET A 8 -29.48 7.59 24.28
N ALA A 9 -29.54 7.10 23.04
CA ALA A 9 -28.36 6.84 22.24
C ALA A 9 -27.61 8.17 22.02
N ALA A 10 -26.36 8.24 22.46
CA ALA A 10 -25.50 9.37 22.17
C ALA A 10 -25.33 9.51 20.64
N PRO A 11 -25.31 10.73 20.09
CA PRO A 11 -25.05 10.93 18.67
C PRO A 11 -23.68 10.34 18.31
N ALA A 12 -23.60 9.63 17.19
CA ALA A 12 -22.34 9.10 16.66
C ALA A 12 -21.37 10.26 16.42
N THR A 13 -20.41 10.45 17.32
CA THR A 13 -19.32 11.41 17.13
C THR A 13 -18.49 10.96 15.94
N ALA A 14 -18.51 11.73 14.85
CA ALA A 14 -17.58 11.55 13.75
C ALA A 14 -16.15 11.64 14.31
N LEU A 15 -15.34 10.62 14.03
CA LEU A 15 -13.95 10.55 14.49
C LEU A 15 -13.08 11.50 13.66
N VAL A 16 -11.91 11.86 14.21
CA VAL A 16 -10.96 12.86 13.67
C VAL A 16 -10.79 12.71 12.15
N ALA A 17 -10.68 13.84 11.45
CA ALA A 17 -10.65 13.90 9.98
C ALA A 17 -9.34 13.41 9.35
N SER A 18 -8.24 13.34 10.12
CA SER A 18 -6.91 13.00 9.62
C SER A 18 -6.04 12.30 10.67
N THR A 19 -4.92 11.75 10.19
CA THR A 19 -3.83 11.09 10.92
C THR A 19 -2.48 11.60 10.41
N ASN A 20 -1.39 11.22 11.07
CA ASN A 20 -0.02 11.56 10.68
C ASN A 20 0.90 10.34 10.77
N THR A 21 2.16 10.48 10.33
CA THR A 21 3.12 9.37 10.31
C THR A 21 3.35 8.75 11.69
N SER A 22 3.47 9.57 12.76
CA SER A 22 3.72 9.05 14.10
C SER A 22 2.52 8.26 14.65
N ALA A 23 1.29 8.69 14.37
CA ALA A 23 0.08 7.95 14.73
C ALA A 23 -0.05 6.63 13.94
N ILE A 24 0.26 6.63 12.64
CA ILE A 24 0.27 5.41 11.82
C ILE A 24 1.31 4.42 12.34
N MET A 25 2.52 4.89 12.65
CA MET A 25 3.56 4.05 13.24
C MET A 25 3.14 3.50 14.60
N GLY A 26 2.62 4.35 15.48
CA GLY A 26 2.12 3.93 16.80
C GLY A 26 1.05 2.85 16.69
N ALA A 27 0.07 3.04 15.81
CA ALA A 27 -0.95 2.03 15.53
C ALA A 27 -0.34 0.74 14.98
N THR A 28 0.58 0.82 14.03
CA THR A 28 1.24 -0.36 13.43
C THR A 28 2.03 -1.15 14.47
N ILE A 29 2.83 -0.46 15.29
CA ILE A 29 3.64 -1.07 16.37
C ILE A 29 2.73 -1.72 17.40
N SER A 30 1.62 -1.07 17.78
CA SER A 30 0.67 -1.62 18.75
C SER A 30 0.01 -2.92 18.28
N ALA A 31 -0.06 -3.16 16.96
CA ALA A 31 -0.63 -4.36 16.38
C ALA A 31 0.39 -5.49 16.17
N LEU A 32 1.70 -5.23 16.31
CA LEU A 32 2.72 -6.28 16.15
C LEU A 32 2.44 -7.55 16.95
N PRO A 33 2.04 -7.49 18.24
CA PRO A 33 1.80 -8.71 19.03
C PRO A 33 0.71 -9.62 18.45
N SER A 34 -0.30 -9.06 17.77
CA SER A 34 -1.41 -9.83 17.20
C SER A 34 -1.20 -10.15 15.71
N CYS A 35 -0.51 -9.28 14.97
CA CYS A 35 -0.37 -9.35 13.53
C CYS A 35 0.89 -10.10 13.07
N LEU A 36 2.00 -10.01 13.81
CA LEU A 36 3.30 -10.54 13.37
C LEU A 36 3.25 -12.05 13.09
N ALA A 37 2.54 -12.81 13.94
CA ALA A 37 2.38 -14.26 13.86
C ALA A 37 3.69 -15.02 13.57
N TYR A 38 4.75 -14.68 14.31
CA TYR A 38 6.10 -15.22 14.11
C TYR A 38 6.20 -16.72 14.36
N ARG A 39 6.83 -17.45 13.44
CA ARG A 39 7.08 -18.89 13.55
C ARG A 39 8.45 -19.26 12.97
N VAL A 40 9.15 -20.15 13.65
CA VAL A 40 10.28 -20.88 13.05
C VAL A 40 9.70 -22.06 12.27
N THR A 41 9.98 -22.11 10.98
CA THR A 41 9.43 -23.12 10.05
C THR A 41 10.49 -24.05 9.49
N GLY A 42 11.71 -24.03 10.06
CA GLY A 42 12.76 -24.98 9.71
C GLY A 42 14.17 -24.42 9.71
N VAL A 43 15.06 -25.06 8.94
CA VAL A 43 16.48 -24.71 8.81
C VAL A 43 16.92 -24.77 7.34
N CYS A 44 17.70 -23.79 6.91
CA CYS A 44 18.34 -23.73 5.61
C CYS A 44 19.82 -24.14 5.70
N PHE A 45 20.27 -24.93 4.72
CA PHE A 45 21.64 -25.40 4.60
C PHE A 45 22.32 -24.72 3.39
N TRP A 46 23.53 -24.23 3.63
CA TRP A 46 24.34 -23.47 2.68
C TRP A 46 25.75 -24.05 2.63
N LEU A 47 26.45 -23.88 1.52
CA LEU A 47 27.83 -24.31 1.35
C LEU A 47 28.73 -23.09 1.16
N ARG A 48 29.72 -22.95 2.04
CA ARG A 48 30.81 -21.98 1.91
C ARG A 48 32.08 -22.71 1.50
N CYS A 49 32.55 -22.48 0.28
CA CYS A 49 33.80 -23.05 -0.21
C CYS A 49 34.93 -22.02 -0.16
N THR A 50 36.09 -22.45 0.33
CA THR A 50 37.35 -21.69 0.29
C THR A 50 38.40 -22.54 -0.41
N ILE A 51 39.57 -21.98 -0.70
CA ILE A 51 40.70 -22.74 -1.29
C ILE A 51 41.18 -23.90 -0.40
N PHE A 52 40.83 -23.89 0.90
CA PHE A 52 41.21 -24.91 1.88
C PHE A 52 40.12 -25.95 2.15
N GLY A 53 38.97 -25.86 1.46
CA GLY A 53 37.86 -26.80 1.63
C GLY A 53 36.50 -26.10 1.75
N CYS A 54 35.44 -26.91 1.78
CA CYS A 54 34.06 -26.46 1.90
C CYS A 54 33.49 -26.79 3.28
N SER A 55 32.69 -25.86 3.83
CA SER A 55 31.97 -26.04 5.09
C SER A 55 30.49 -25.76 4.92
N VAL A 56 29.65 -26.59 5.52
CA VAL A 56 28.20 -26.38 5.55
C VAL A 56 27.89 -25.33 6.61
N LYS A 57 27.09 -24.32 6.23
CA LYS A 57 26.56 -23.28 7.10
C LYS A 57 25.05 -23.41 7.17
N THR A 58 24.47 -23.05 8.31
CA THR A 58 23.03 -23.15 8.54
C THR A 58 22.45 -21.80 8.91
N SER A 59 21.20 -21.56 8.52
CA SER A 59 20.40 -20.43 9.01
C SER A 59 18.97 -20.88 9.32
N ILE A 60 18.29 -20.16 10.21
CA ILE A 60 16.92 -20.47 10.61
C ILE A 60 15.97 -20.05 9.48
N ARG A 61 14.97 -20.89 9.20
CA ARG A 61 13.84 -20.57 8.33
C ARG A 61 12.71 -20.04 9.19
N VAL A 62 12.22 -18.84 8.85
CA VAL A 62 11.21 -18.12 9.63
C VAL A 62 10.04 -17.76 8.73
N SER A 63 8.83 -17.74 9.29
CA SER A 63 7.63 -17.22 8.65
C SER A 63 6.91 -16.27 9.59
N HIS A 64 6.56 -15.09 9.09
CA HIS A 64 5.82 -14.06 9.82
C HIS A 64 5.20 -13.05 8.85
N TYR A 65 4.32 -12.21 9.36
CA TYR A 65 3.78 -11.07 8.61
C TYR A 65 4.70 -9.85 8.71
N VAL A 66 4.72 -9.03 7.66
CA VAL A 66 5.38 -7.73 7.63
C VAL A 66 4.34 -6.69 7.23
N PRO A 67 4.24 -5.54 7.90
CA PRO A 67 3.38 -4.45 7.46
C PRO A 67 4.07 -3.75 6.31
N ASP A 68 3.84 -4.16 5.06
CA ASP A 68 4.59 -3.60 3.92
C ASP A 68 4.12 -2.22 3.52
N VAL A 69 2.80 -2.01 3.55
CA VAL A 69 2.17 -0.86 2.87
C VAL A 69 1.06 -0.28 3.73
N VAL A 70 1.01 1.04 3.78
CA VAL A 70 -0.13 1.83 4.23
C VAL A 70 -0.97 2.14 3.01
N VAL A 71 -2.24 1.77 3.05
CA VAL A 71 -3.22 2.03 1.99
C VAL A 71 -4.23 3.04 2.50
N SER A 72 -4.29 4.20 1.87
CA SER A 72 -5.27 5.25 2.21
C SER A 72 -6.34 5.32 1.15
N THR A 73 -7.60 5.46 1.56
CA THR A 73 -8.71 5.74 0.65
C THR A 73 -9.32 7.08 1.00
N PHE A 74 -9.59 7.91 0.03
CA PHE A 74 -10.01 9.29 0.24
C PHE A 74 -10.88 9.79 -0.90
N ASN A 75 -11.61 10.87 -0.63
CA ASN A 75 -12.53 11.43 -1.61
C ASN A 75 -11.87 12.45 -2.53
N ALA A 76 -10.93 13.23 -1.98
CA ALA A 76 -10.21 14.25 -2.74
C ALA A 76 -8.78 14.40 -2.20
N PRO A 77 -7.80 14.77 -3.03
CA PRO A 77 -6.40 14.93 -2.61
C PRO A 77 -6.22 15.85 -1.39
N GLU A 78 -7.00 16.92 -1.28
CA GLU A 78 -6.94 17.87 -0.18
C GLU A 78 -7.54 17.34 1.13
N GLN A 79 -8.36 16.29 1.04
CA GLN A 79 -8.99 15.57 2.15
C GLN A 79 -8.27 14.27 2.49
N HIS A 80 -7.05 14.07 1.98
CA HIS A 80 -6.26 12.88 2.26
C HIS A 80 -6.10 12.65 3.78
N PRO A 81 -6.43 11.45 4.30
CA PRO A 81 -6.43 11.20 5.74
C PRO A 81 -5.02 11.20 6.34
N TRP A 82 -3.99 10.83 5.59
CA TRP A 82 -2.59 10.96 6.03
C TRP A 82 -2.06 12.37 5.70
N ALA A 83 -1.98 13.23 6.71
CA ALA A 83 -1.82 14.67 6.53
C ALA A 83 -0.41 15.13 6.09
N ASP A 84 0.64 14.49 6.61
CA ASP A 84 2.04 14.91 6.43
C ASP A 84 2.73 14.24 5.23
N VAL A 85 2.28 13.05 4.81
CA VAL A 85 2.88 12.32 3.67
C VAL A 85 1.89 12.15 2.52
N GLY A 86 0.72 11.58 2.78
CA GLY A 86 -0.23 11.26 1.71
C GLY A 86 -0.83 12.51 1.04
N LYS A 87 -1.18 13.55 1.81
CA LYS A 87 -1.72 14.81 1.26
C LYS A 87 -0.77 15.51 0.26
N PRO A 88 0.51 15.76 0.56
CA PRO A 88 1.43 16.35 -0.41
C PRO A 88 1.68 15.43 -1.62
N ILE A 89 1.77 14.11 -1.42
CA ILE A 89 1.91 13.14 -2.51
C ILE A 89 0.69 13.19 -3.45
N ALA A 90 -0.52 13.20 -2.89
CA ALA A 90 -1.76 13.24 -3.66
C ALA A 90 -1.85 14.50 -4.54
N GLY A 91 -1.39 15.66 -4.04
CA GLY A 91 -1.30 16.89 -4.83
C GLY A 91 -0.37 16.74 -6.04
N VAL A 92 0.84 16.20 -5.83
CA VAL A 92 1.80 15.97 -6.92
C VAL A 92 1.27 14.94 -7.93
N MET A 93 0.71 13.84 -7.45
CA MET A 93 0.15 12.79 -8.29
C MET A 93 -1.04 13.24 -9.12
N THR A 94 -1.87 14.14 -8.58
CA THR A 94 -2.97 14.74 -9.33
C THR A 94 -2.47 15.59 -10.48
N GLY A 95 -1.39 16.36 -10.27
CA GLY A 95 -0.73 17.11 -11.34
C GLY A 95 -0.16 16.20 -12.43
N LEU A 96 0.52 15.12 -12.04
CA LEU A 96 1.06 14.13 -12.98
C LEU A 96 -0.04 13.40 -13.75
N GLY A 97 -1.08 12.96 -13.05
CA GLY A 97 -2.23 12.29 -13.64
C GLY A 97 -3.00 13.18 -14.60
N SER A 98 -3.15 14.47 -14.29
CA SER A 98 -3.81 15.45 -15.18
C SER A 98 -2.99 15.68 -16.46
N SER A 99 -1.66 15.75 -16.32
CA SER A 99 -0.74 15.82 -17.46
C SER A 99 -0.90 14.59 -18.36
N PHE A 100 -0.94 13.40 -17.76
CA PHE A 100 -1.11 12.14 -18.49
C PHE A 100 -2.48 12.03 -19.18
N MET A 101 -3.56 12.39 -18.48
CA MET A 101 -4.92 12.38 -19.04
C MET A 101 -5.16 13.50 -20.06
N GLY A 102 -4.22 14.44 -20.24
CA GLY A 102 -4.42 15.62 -21.09
C GLY A 102 -5.61 16.48 -20.67
N SER A 103 -6.09 16.32 -19.44
CA SER A 103 -7.28 16.95 -18.88
C SER A 103 -7.14 17.03 -17.37
N LEU A 104 -7.78 18.03 -16.76
CA LEU A 104 -7.78 18.16 -15.31
C LEU A 104 -8.54 16.98 -14.69
N LEU A 105 -7.91 16.34 -13.70
CA LEU A 105 -8.58 15.33 -12.89
C LEU A 105 -9.59 16.01 -11.97
N ASP A 106 -10.86 15.65 -12.11
CA ASP A 106 -11.89 16.07 -11.17
C ASP A 106 -11.66 15.38 -9.81
N SER A 107 -11.78 16.19 -8.75
CA SER A 107 -11.60 15.82 -7.34
C SER A 107 -12.92 15.46 -6.64
N SER A 108 -13.99 15.21 -7.40
CA SER A 108 -15.32 14.91 -6.86
C SER A 108 -15.56 13.41 -6.63
N ALA A 109 -14.72 12.74 -5.83
CA ALA A 109 -15.10 11.41 -5.35
C ALA A 109 -16.14 11.53 -4.22
N GLY A 110 -17.23 10.80 -4.35
CA GLY A 110 -18.32 10.81 -3.39
C GLY A 110 -19.28 9.67 -3.64
N THR A 111 -20.22 9.51 -2.72
CA THR A 111 -21.33 8.58 -2.91
C THR A 111 -22.40 9.27 -3.73
N ALA A 112 -22.49 8.94 -5.01
CA ALA A 112 -23.57 9.36 -5.88
C ALA A 112 -24.78 8.44 -5.66
N ARG A 113 -25.96 9.05 -5.56
CA ARG A 113 -27.24 8.34 -5.50
C ARG A 113 -27.94 8.61 -6.81
N GLU A 114 -27.59 7.84 -7.83
CA GLU A 114 -28.37 7.81 -9.06
C GLU A 114 -29.74 7.18 -8.74
N ASP A 115 -30.77 7.46 -9.54
CA ASP A 115 -32.19 7.16 -9.29
C ASP A 115 -32.50 5.66 -9.00
N LYS A 116 -31.51 4.76 -9.03
CA LYS A 116 -31.64 3.33 -8.75
C LYS A 116 -30.51 2.72 -7.91
N GLU A 117 -29.29 3.27 -7.86
CA GLU A 117 -28.15 2.63 -7.15
C GLU A 117 -27.21 3.65 -6.47
N VAL A 118 -26.69 3.25 -5.30
CA VAL A 118 -25.70 4.04 -4.53
C VAL A 118 -24.31 3.62 -4.99
N VAL A 119 -23.67 4.45 -5.81
CA VAL A 119 -22.31 4.23 -6.31
C VAL A 119 -21.36 5.12 -5.51
N THR A 120 -20.35 4.51 -4.89
CA THR A 120 -19.28 5.22 -4.19
C THR A 120 -18.05 5.24 -5.07
N PHE A 121 -17.53 6.44 -5.35
CA PHE A 121 -16.20 6.61 -5.95
C PHE A 121 -15.17 6.98 -4.87
N LYS A 122 -13.95 6.41 -4.92
CA LYS A 122 -12.82 6.83 -4.08
C LYS A 122 -11.48 6.80 -4.82
N SER A 123 -10.62 7.73 -4.45
CA SER A 123 -9.19 7.70 -4.75
C SER A 123 -8.45 6.86 -3.71
N VAL A 124 -7.33 6.27 -4.12
CA VAL A 124 -6.57 5.34 -3.29
C VAL A 124 -5.07 5.50 -3.53
N ASP A 125 -4.30 5.49 -2.46
CA ASP A 125 -2.84 5.37 -2.52
C ASP A 125 -2.35 4.12 -1.78
N ALA A 126 -1.16 3.67 -2.14
CA ALA A 126 -0.44 2.62 -1.46
C ALA A 126 1.00 3.08 -1.29
N ILE A 127 1.38 3.38 -0.06
CA ILE A 127 2.67 3.94 0.31
C ILE A 127 3.36 2.98 1.29
N GLY A 128 4.65 2.77 1.11
CA GLY A 128 5.43 1.87 1.94
C GLY A 128 5.36 2.23 3.42
N ASN A 129 5.03 1.25 4.25
CA ASN A 129 4.85 1.45 5.67
C ASN A 129 6.22 1.66 6.35
N PRO A 130 6.41 2.76 7.10
CA PRO A 130 7.68 3.05 7.75
C PRO A 130 8.10 1.97 8.76
N VAL A 131 7.16 1.34 9.48
CA VAL A 131 7.48 0.26 10.43
C VAL A 131 7.95 -0.99 9.69
N GLY A 132 7.34 -1.35 8.56
CA GLY A 132 7.79 -2.48 7.73
C GLY A 132 9.21 -2.28 7.20
N ALA A 133 9.54 -1.05 6.77
CA ALA A 133 10.90 -0.73 6.34
C ALA A 133 11.91 -0.85 7.49
N LEU A 134 11.54 -0.49 8.72
CA LEU A 134 12.37 -0.66 9.91
C LEU A 134 12.56 -2.14 10.31
N MET A 135 11.61 -3.01 9.94
CA MET A 135 11.68 -4.46 10.15
C MET A 135 12.54 -5.20 9.10
N GLY A 136 13.62 -4.57 8.64
CA GLY A 136 14.54 -5.14 7.65
C GLY A 136 14.12 -4.92 6.20
N GLY A 137 13.10 -4.08 5.94
CA GLY A 137 12.71 -3.69 4.59
C GLY A 137 13.73 -2.76 3.91
N ASN A 138 13.47 -2.44 2.65
CA ASN A 138 14.36 -1.60 1.85
C ASN A 138 14.20 -0.12 2.23
N THR A 139 15.28 0.65 2.28
CA THR A 139 15.21 2.11 2.46
C THR A 139 15.16 2.87 1.15
N ASN A 140 15.37 2.19 0.01
CA ASN A 140 15.29 2.83 -1.29
C ASN A 140 13.84 3.17 -1.62
N PHE A 141 13.64 4.45 -1.92
CA PHE A 141 12.39 4.95 -2.45
C PHE A 141 12.14 4.33 -3.82
N GLU A 142 10.94 3.79 -4.01
CA GLU A 142 10.47 3.25 -5.27
C GLU A 142 9.23 3.99 -5.72
N PHE A 143 9.02 4.04 -7.02
CA PHE A 143 7.94 4.77 -7.66
C PHE A 143 7.22 3.88 -8.66
N PRO A 144 5.89 4.05 -8.87
CA PRO A 144 5.14 3.31 -9.86
C PRO A 144 5.76 3.45 -11.24
N ASP A 145 5.81 2.36 -12.00
CA ASP A 145 6.29 2.38 -13.38
C ASP A 145 5.34 1.60 -14.29
N THR A 146 5.59 1.64 -15.60
CA THR A 146 4.76 0.93 -16.58
C THR A 146 5.30 -0.45 -16.93
N GLN A 147 6.35 -0.94 -16.27
CA GLN A 147 6.98 -2.21 -16.64
C GLN A 147 6.01 -3.38 -16.48
N GLU A 148 5.22 -3.38 -15.42
CA GLU A 148 4.20 -4.42 -15.19
C GLU A 148 3.06 -4.30 -16.20
N LEU A 149 2.59 -3.08 -16.51
CA LEU A 149 1.58 -2.86 -17.54
C LEU A 149 2.03 -3.39 -18.92
N MET A 150 3.29 -3.17 -19.30
CA MET A 150 3.83 -3.68 -20.57
C MET A 150 3.92 -5.21 -20.63
N ARG A 151 3.92 -5.89 -19.48
CA ARG A 151 3.88 -7.36 -19.38
C ARG A 151 2.47 -7.93 -19.45
N PHE A 152 1.43 -7.11 -19.26
CA PHE A 152 0.03 -7.57 -19.21
C PHE A 152 -0.38 -8.43 -20.43
N PRO A 153 -0.14 -8.01 -21.71
CA PRO A 153 -0.60 -8.78 -22.86
C PRO A 153 0.05 -10.17 -22.98
N SER A 154 1.30 -10.31 -22.55
CA SER A 154 2.07 -11.56 -22.72
C SER A 154 1.98 -12.50 -21.52
N GLN A 155 1.79 -11.97 -20.30
CA GLN A 155 1.80 -12.77 -19.08
C GLN A 155 0.42 -12.98 -18.46
N GLU A 156 -0.41 -11.93 -18.40
CA GLU A 156 -1.68 -12.00 -17.66
C GLU A 156 -2.86 -12.34 -18.57
N LEU A 157 -2.87 -11.88 -19.82
CA LEU A 157 -3.96 -12.16 -20.76
C LEU A 157 -4.18 -13.67 -21.00
N PRO A 158 -3.15 -14.53 -21.16
CA PRO A 158 -3.35 -15.97 -21.25
C PRO A 158 -3.97 -16.56 -19.97
N ARG A 159 -3.61 -16.03 -18.79
CA ARG A 159 -4.19 -16.45 -17.52
C ARG A 159 -5.67 -16.09 -17.45
N ILE A 160 -6.05 -14.89 -17.86
CA ILE A 160 -7.45 -14.44 -17.94
C ILE A 160 -8.25 -15.37 -18.86
N MET A 161 -7.72 -15.70 -20.04
CA MET A 161 -8.36 -16.64 -20.97
C MET A 161 -8.58 -18.02 -20.32
N GLN A 162 -7.63 -18.50 -19.52
CA GLN A 162 -7.80 -19.74 -18.76
C GLN A 162 -8.88 -19.63 -17.68
N MET A 163 -9.06 -18.47 -17.03
CA MET A 163 -10.15 -18.30 -16.06
C MET A 163 -11.53 -18.43 -16.71
N TRP A 164 -11.69 -17.91 -17.93
CA TRP A 164 -12.93 -18.01 -18.70
C TRP A 164 -13.28 -19.45 -19.08
N ALA A 165 -12.34 -20.40 -19.01
CA ALA A 165 -12.63 -21.82 -19.24
C ALA A 165 -13.63 -22.40 -18.21
N SER A 166 -13.74 -21.79 -17.03
CA SER A 166 -14.69 -22.17 -15.98
C SER A 166 -16.01 -21.39 -16.01
N ALA A 167 -16.16 -20.43 -16.92
CA ALA A 167 -17.33 -19.56 -17.00
C ALA A 167 -18.39 -20.11 -17.98
N PRO A 168 -19.68 -19.71 -17.85
CA PRO A 168 -20.71 -20.07 -18.81
C PRO A 168 -20.36 -19.64 -20.24
N ALA A 169 -20.50 -20.54 -21.20
CA ALA A 169 -20.03 -20.35 -22.58
C ALA A 169 -20.65 -19.13 -23.28
N ASP A 170 -21.94 -18.85 -23.04
CA ASP A 170 -22.64 -17.71 -23.65
C ASP A 170 -22.10 -16.37 -23.14
N LEU A 171 -21.85 -16.27 -21.83
CA LEU A 171 -21.23 -15.09 -21.22
C LEU A 171 -19.78 -14.92 -21.69
N ALA A 172 -19.02 -16.02 -21.71
CA ALA A 172 -17.65 -16.01 -22.20
C ALA A 172 -17.57 -15.54 -23.66
N LYS A 173 -18.48 -15.99 -24.52
CA LYS A 173 -18.52 -15.57 -25.92
C LYS A 173 -18.79 -14.08 -26.09
N GLY A 174 -19.77 -13.54 -25.37
CA GLY A 174 -20.13 -12.12 -25.42
C GLY A 174 -19.02 -11.20 -24.88
N VAL A 175 -18.43 -11.56 -23.74
CA VAL A 175 -17.32 -10.79 -23.16
C VAL A 175 -16.07 -10.90 -24.02
N MET A 176 -15.74 -12.09 -24.55
CA MET A 176 -14.56 -12.26 -25.39
C MET A 176 -14.68 -11.55 -26.75
N SER A 177 -15.87 -11.43 -27.34
CA SER A 177 -16.06 -10.60 -28.54
C SER A 177 -15.86 -9.11 -28.24
N GLY A 178 -16.44 -8.59 -27.14
CA GLY A 178 -16.25 -7.19 -26.73
C GLY A 178 -14.81 -6.89 -26.30
N ALA A 179 -14.15 -7.86 -25.65
CA ALA A 179 -12.74 -7.83 -25.33
C ALA A 179 -11.86 -7.76 -26.57
N ALA A 180 -12.15 -8.55 -27.60
CA ALA A 180 -11.41 -8.53 -28.85
C ALA A 180 -11.53 -7.17 -29.57
N GLU A 181 -12.72 -6.57 -29.56
CA GLU A 181 -12.95 -5.22 -30.09
C GLU A 181 -12.15 -4.17 -29.31
N THR A 182 -12.22 -4.23 -27.98
CA THR A 182 -11.47 -3.33 -27.07
C THR A 182 -9.96 -3.50 -27.23
N MET A 183 -9.46 -4.74 -27.36
CA MET A 183 -8.03 -5.00 -27.56
C MET A 183 -7.57 -4.50 -28.93
N THR A 184 -8.42 -4.59 -29.96
CA THR A 184 -8.08 -4.09 -31.30
C THR A 184 -8.06 -2.55 -31.33
N SER A 185 -9.00 -1.89 -30.64
CA SER A 185 -8.99 -0.42 -30.48
C SER A 185 -7.78 0.02 -29.66
N LEU A 186 -7.49 -0.68 -28.55
CA LEU A 186 -6.30 -0.42 -27.74
C LEU A 186 -5.01 -0.65 -28.52
N THR A 187 -4.92 -1.64 -29.41
CA THR A 187 -3.71 -1.84 -30.23
C THR A 187 -3.48 -0.66 -31.17
N ARG A 188 -4.56 0.01 -31.59
CA ARG A 188 -4.53 1.23 -32.41
C ARG A 188 -4.21 2.48 -31.58
N GLU A 189 -4.63 2.52 -30.31
CA GLU A 189 -4.37 3.60 -29.34
C GLU A 189 -3.13 3.39 -28.47
N LEU A 190 -2.50 2.21 -28.50
CA LEU A 190 -1.29 1.81 -27.75
C LEU A 190 -0.06 2.64 -28.15
N GLY A 191 -0.17 3.45 -29.22
CA GLY A 191 0.74 4.55 -29.50
C GLY A 191 0.74 5.65 -28.41
N ALA A 192 -0.34 5.80 -27.64
CA ALA A 192 -0.41 6.70 -26.49
C ALA A 192 0.34 6.10 -25.28
N LEU A 193 0.21 4.78 -25.06
CA LEU A 193 0.87 4.05 -23.98
C LEU A 193 2.39 3.91 -24.19
N SER A 194 2.89 3.94 -25.43
CA SER A 194 4.33 3.89 -25.69
C SER A 194 5.08 5.16 -25.27
N SER A 195 4.37 6.29 -25.11
CA SER A 195 4.95 7.56 -24.64
C SER A 195 5.08 7.65 -23.11
N LEU A 196 4.39 6.77 -22.38
CA LEU A 196 4.31 6.76 -20.92
C LEU A 196 5.67 6.66 -20.20
N PRO A 197 6.59 5.74 -20.58
CA PRO A 197 7.86 5.62 -19.88
C PRO A 197 8.67 6.92 -19.89
N GLY A 198 8.63 7.66 -21.02
CA GLY A 198 9.34 8.93 -21.17
C GLY A 198 8.74 10.07 -20.34
N GLN A 199 7.40 10.16 -20.29
CA GLN A 199 6.71 11.16 -19.47
C GLN A 199 6.88 10.89 -17.96
N LEU A 200 6.84 9.62 -17.56
CA LEU A 200 7.03 9.20 -16.17
C LEU A 200 8.47 9.41 -15.68
N GLY A 201 9.45 9.23 -16.57
CA GLY A 201 10.86 9.54 -16.28
C GLY A 201 11.10 11.02 -16.00
N GLY A 202 10.43 11.93 -16.72
CA GLY A 202 10.49 13.38 -16.45
C GLY A 202 9.74 13.80 -15.17
N ALA A 203 8.65 13.11 -14.86
CA ALA A 203 7.87 13.28 -13.63
C ALA A 203 8.58 12.78 -12.37
N LEU A 204 9.49 11.80 -12.50
CA LEU A 204 10.30 11.34 -11.38
C LEU A 204 11.13 12.47 -10.75
N GLY A 205 11.51 13.50 -11.51
CA GLY A 205 12.22 14.67 -10.99
C GLY A 205 11.39 15.52 -10.01
N SER A 206 10.07 15.65 -10.21
CA SER A 206 9.18 16.37 -9.29
C SER A 206 8.77 15.52 -8.08
N VAL A 207 8.97 14.20 -8.13
CA VAL A 207 8.75 13.28 -7.01
C VAL A 207 10.05 13.01 -6.24
N GLN A 208 11.22 13.11 -6.87
CA GLN A 208 12.52 13.02 -6.19
C GLN A 208 12.71 14.10 -5.13
N SER A 209 12.08 15.27 -5.28
CA SER A 209 12.05 16.29 -4.22
C SER A 209 11.21 15.87 -3.00
N LEU A 210 10.33 14.88 -3.15
CA LEU A 210 9.60 14.19 -2.08
C LEU A 210 10.28 12.89 -1.63
N SER A 211 11.30 12.43 -2.35
CA SER A 211 12.11 11.29 -1.95
C SER A 211 12.90 11.65 -0.69
N PRO A 212 12.89 10.80 0.36
CA PRO A 212 13.62 11.06 1.61
C PRO A 212 15.16 11.04 1.49
N THR A 213 15.71 11.12 0.27
CA THR A 213 17.12 10.86 -0.02
C THR A 213 17.80 12.00 -0.77
N THR A 214 17.72 13.24 -0.29
CA THR A 214 18.77 14.26 -0.47
C THR A 214 18.53 15.45 0.46
N THR A 215 19.01 15.35 1.70
CA THR A 215 19.60 16.53 2.35
C THR A 215 21.06 16.17 2.56
N THR A 216 21.90 16.71 1.68
CA THR A 216 23.35 16.81 1.90
C THR A 216 23.56 17.32 3.32
N LEU A 217 24.27 16.53 4.13
CA LEU A 217 24.89 16.98 5.37
C LEU A 217 25.73 18.23 5.04
N PRO A 218 25.51 19.39 5.69
CA PRO A 218 26.56 20.39 5.79
C PRO A 218 27.61 19.83 6.75
N ASP A 219 28.87 19.83 6.30
CA ASP A 219 30.03 19.48 7.11
C ASP A 219 30.08 20.33 8.40
N GLY A 220 30.41 19.68 9.52
CA GLY A 220 30.60 20.35 10.80
C GLY A 220 30.12 19.59 12.04
N ALA A 221 30.11 18.26 12.00
CA ALA A 221 29.86 17.44 13.20
C ALA A 221 31.18 16.95 13.79
N ASP A 222 32.00 17.88 14.26
CA ASP A 222 33.04 17.58 15.25
C ASP A 222 32.82 18.47 16.48
N SER A 223 32.90 17.82 17.64
CA SER A 223 32.79 18.35 19.00
C SER A 223 31.37 18.68 19.50
N TYR A 224 30.86 17.85 20.41
CA TYR A 224 30.43 18.32 21.73
C TYR A 224 30.35 17.13 22.70
N THR A 225 31.49 16.84 23.32
CA THR A 225 31.60 16.24 24.65
C THR A 225 31.11 17.24 25.69
N GLY A 226 30.45 16.76 26.74
CA GLY A 226 29.63 17.59 27.64
C GLY A 226 30.37 18.47 28.65
N GLY A 227 29.56 19.29 29.33
CA GLY A 227 29.75 19.75 30.71
C GLY A 227 30.41 21.12 30.92
N GLY A 228 29.70 22.02 31.61
CA GLY A 228 30.32 22.99 32.53
C GLY A 228 30.27 24.48 32.19
N SER A 229 29.42 25.21 32.93
CA SER A 229 29.61 26.55 33.53
C SER A 229 30.52 27.61 32.87
N GLY A 230 29.95 28.81 32.66
CA GLY A 230 30.61 30.08 33.00
C GLY A 230 30.80 31.13 31.89
N GLY A 231 30.09 32.27 32.03
CA GLY A 231 30.61 33.64 31.86
C GLY A 231 31.04 34.17 30.48
N GLY A 232 30.37 35.26 30.05
CA GLY A 232 31.03 36.48 29.56
C GLY A 232 31.14 36.74 28.04
N GLY A 233 30.33 37.71 27.56
CA GLY A 233 30.80 38.87 26.76
C GLY A 233 31.17 38.72 25.27
N GLY A 234 30.38 39.40 24.41
CA GLY A 234 30.89 40.31 23.36
C GLY A 234 30.94 39.85 21.90
N GLY A 235 30.20 40.54 21.03
CA GLY A 235 30.71 41.08 19.75
C GLY A 235 30.45 40.34 18.42
N ASP A 236 29.63 40.99 17.59
CA ASP A 236 29.62 41.09 16.12
C ASP A 236 29.14 39.98 15.15
N GLU A 237 28.02 40.36 14.49
CA GLU A 237 27.71 40.41 13.05
C GLU A 237 27.92 39.19 12.13
N GLY A 238 26.80 38.80 11.49
CA GLY A 238 26.81 38.00 10.25
C GLY A 238 25.43 37.43 9.94
N GLY A 239 24.74 38.02 8.96
CA GLY A 239 23.36 37.69 8.61
C GLY A 239 23.12 36.26 8.13
N GLY A 240 21.88 35.80 8.31
CA GLY A 240 21.40 34.52 7.78
C GLY A 240 19.95 34.32 8.13
N GLN A 241 19.12 34.15 7.11
CA GLN A 241 17.67 34.19 7.17
C GLN A 241 17.08 33.15 8.13
N ASN A 242 16.15 33.62 8.97
CA ASN A 242 15.25 32.80 9.77
C ASN A 242 14.45 31.84 8.86
N SER A 243 14.82 30.57 8.83
CA SER A 243 13.91 29.50 8.45
C SER A 243 13.86 28.52 9.61
N GLN A 244 12.78 28.61 10.38
CA GLN A 244 12.47 27.62 11.40
C GLN A 244 12.43 26.23 10.74
N PRO A 245 13.06 25.20 11.34
CA PRO A 245 12.91 23.84 10.87
C PRO A 245 11.44 23.43 11.02
N THR A 246 10.83 22.93 9.94
CA THR A 246 9.47 22.35 9.97
C THR A 246 9.44 21.15 10.92
N ASP A 247 8.32 20.95 11.63
CA ASP A 247 8.14 19.83 12.58
C ASP A 247 8.47 18.44 11.96
N PHE A 248 8.29 18.32 10.65
CA PHE A 248 8.59 17.10 9.90
C PHE A 248 10.09 16.80 9.79
N SER A 249 10.96 17.81 9.64
CA SER A 249 12.42 17.59 9.59
C SER A 249 12.97 17.15 10.95
N LYS A 250 12.40 17.68 12.04
CA LYS A 250 12.71 17.26 13.41
C LYS A 250 12.21 15.84 13.70
N MET A 251 11.01 15.47 13.25
CA MET A 251 10.48 14.11 13.36
C MET A 251 11.36 13.09 12.62
N MET A 252 11.83 13.44 11.41
CA MET A 252 12.72 12.58 10.63
C MET A 252 14.13 12.50 11.24
N ASP A 253 14.61 13.54 11.91
CA ASP A 253 15.89 13.53 12.64
C ASP A 253 15.81 12.75 13.95
N GLU A 254 14.72 12.84 14.71
CA GLU A 254 14.48 11.98 15.88
C GLU A 254 14.26 10.52 15.46
N MET A 255 13.60 10.28 14.33
CA MET A 255 13.45 8.96 13.73
C MET A 255 14.80 8.40 13.27
N LYS A 256 15.65 9.21 12.60
CA LYS A 256 17.03 8.82 12.25
C LYS A 256 17.88 8.55 13.48
N LYS A 257 17.75 9.36 14.53
CA LYS A 257 18.41 9.14 15.83
C LYS A 257 17.88 7.88 16.50
N GLY A 258 16.59 7.56 16.40
CA GLY A 258 16.02 6.29 16.86
C GLY A 258 16.50 5.09 16.04
N VAL A 259 16.69 5.25 14.73
CA VAL A 259 17.25 4.23 13.82
C VAL A 259 18.74 4.01 14.05
N GLN A 260 19.50 5.07 14.37
CA GLN A 260 20.93 5.00 14.68
C GLN A 260 21.19 4.55 16.13
N ALA A 261 20.36 4.97 17.09
CA ALA A 261 20.44 4.54 18.49
C ALA A 261 19.82 3.15 18.73
N GLY A 262 19.00 2.66 17.80
CA GLY A 262 18.28 1.39 17.89
C GLY A 262 18.56 0.40 16.76
N GLY A 263 19.68 0.55 16.03
CA GLY A 263 20.19 -0.42 15.05
C GLY A 263 19.15 -0.97 14.08
N GLY A 264 18.92 -0.26 12.96
CA GLY A 264 18.08 -0.73 11.85
C GLY A 264 18.19 -2.24 11.62
N GLY A 265 17.06 -2.93 11.78
CA GLY A 265 16.96 -4.37 12.03
C GLY A 265 17.34 -5.28 10.87
N ASN A 266 18.61 -5.30 10.49
CA ASN A 266 19.22 -6.41 9.73
C ASN A 266 19.37 -7.65 10.63
N SER A 267 18.26 -8.09 11.24
CA SER A 267 18.27 -9.29 12.07
C SER A 267 18.20 -10.52 11.18
N ASP A 268 18.96 -11.56 11.53
CA ASP A 268 19.01 -12.84 10.81
C ASP A 268 17.69 -13.63 10.87
N TYR A 269 16.72 -13.08 11.61
CA TYR A 269 15.53 -13.75 12.07
C TYR A 269 14.24 -13.06 11.62
N ILE A 270 14.32 -11.96 10.85
CA ILE A 270 13.17 -11.26 10.28
C ILE A 270 13.35 -11.17 8.77
N CYS A 271 12.30 -11.52 8.03
CA CYS A 271 12.23 -11.37 6.59
C CYS A 271 12.03 -9.91 6.20
N PRO A 272 12.88 -9.37 5.31
CA PRO A 272 12.63 -8.08 4.67
C PRO A 272 11.26 -8.05 3.98
N GLY A 273 10.58 -6.92 4.16
CA GLY A 273 9.35 -6.61 3.41
C GLY A 273 9.58 -6.37 1.93
N GLY A 274 8.49 -6.37 1.16
CA GLY A 274 8.46 -6.15 -0.27
C GLY A 274 8.39 -4.67 -0.70
N SER A 275 8.14 -3.77 0.25
CA SER A 275 8.10 -2.32 0.02
C SER A 275 9.30 -1.60 0.62
N GLY A 276 9.73 -0.51 -0.04
CA GLY A 276 10.65 0.45 0.57
C GLY A 276 9.96 1.42 1.54
N MET A 277 10.75 2.11 2.37
CA MET A 277 10.24 3.15 3.28
C MET A 277 9.60 4.31 2.51
N LEU A 278 8.31 4.56 2.77
CA LEU A 278 7.52 5.61 2.10
C LEU A 278 7.53 5.53 0.56
N SER A 279 7.95 4.40 -0.01
CA SER A 279 7.93 4.17 -1.45
C SER A 279 6.50 4.17 -1.95
N ILE A 280 6.26 4.82 -3.08
CA ILE A 280 4.92 4.86 -3.66
C ILE A 280 4.74 3.59 -4.50
N GLN A 281 3.86 2.72 -4.04
CA GLN A 281 3.55 1.46 -4.72
C GLN A 281 2.40 1.63 -5.70
N TYR A 282 1.42 2.46 -5.37
CA TYR A 282 0.27 2.76 -6.23
C TYR A 282 -0.31 4.12 -5.89
N HIS A 283 -0.87 4.80 -6.90
CA HIS A 283 -1.69 5.99 -6.70
C HIS A 283 -2.74 6.10 -7.80
N SER A 284 -4.01 6.19 -7.42
CA SER A 284 -5.14 6.18 -8.36
C SER A 284 -5.12 7.35 -9.37
N GLU A 285 -4.61 8.52 -8.97
CA GLU A 285 -4.53 9.67 -9.87
C GLU A 285 -3.49 9.50 -10.97
N LEU A 286 -2.36 8.86 -10.66
CA LEU A 286 -1.36 8.52 -11.67
C LEU A 286 -1.88 7.44 -12.61
N ASP A 287 -2.63 6.48 -12.06
CA ASP A 287 -3.27 5.38 -12.77
C ASP A 287 -4.70 5.72 -13.25
N SER A 288 -4.99 7.00 -13.42
CA SER A 288 -6.35 7.52 -13.61
C SER A 288 -7.08 6.95 -14.82
N THR A 289 -6.37 6.64 -15.90
CA THR A 289 -6.94 6.01 -17.11
C THR A 289 -7.56 4.63 -16.84
N PHE A 290 -6.92 3.82 -15.97
CA PHE A 290 -7.43 2.50 -15.61
C PHE A 290 -8.38 2.59 -14.42
N TRP A 291 -8.01 3.35 -13.38
CA TRP A 291 -8.82 3.51 -12.17
C TRP A 291 -10.20 4.12 -12.43
N ARG A 292 -10.30 5.08 -13.36
CA ARG A 292 -11.58 5.70 -13.78
C ARG A 292 -12.24 4.99 -14.97
N GLY A 293 -11.76 3.79 -15.35
CA GLY A 293 -12.39 2.96 -16.37
C GLY A 293 -12.35 3.50 -17.81
N LYS A 294 -11.46 4.46 -18.14
CA LYS A 294 -11.29 4.97 -19.51
C LYS A 294 -10.75 3.89 -20.44
N ILE A 295 -9.80 3.09 -19.93
CA ILE A 295 -9.34 1.86 -20.58
C ILE A 295 -9.93 0.67 -19.79
N PRO A 296 -10.92 -0.05 -20.34
CA PRO A 296 -11.67 -1.06 -19.59
C PRO A 296 -10.98 -2.43 -19.58
N LEU A 297 -9.66 -2.50 -19.41
CA LEU A 297 -8.92 -3.77 -19.36
C LEU A 297 -9.30 -4.63 -18.14
N GLU A 298 -9.78 -4.02 -17.07
CA GLU A 298 -10.31 -4.74 -15.91
C GLU A 298 -11.62 -5.48 -16.22
N LEU A 299 -12.35 -5.11 -17.27
CA LEU A 299 -13.53 -5.86 -17.72
C LEU A 299 -13.16 -7.18 -18.41
N LEU A 300 -11.87 -7.44 -18.68
CA LEU A 300 -11.45 -8.72 -19.23
C LEU A 300 -11.54 -9.86 -18.21
N TYR A 301 -11.53 -9.56 -16.91
CA TYR A 301 -11.60 -10.58 -15.87
C TYR A 301 -13.03 -11.12 -15.70
N PRO A 302 -13.21 -12.45 -15.52
CA PRO A 302 -14.54 -13.02 -15.26
C PRO A 302 -15.21 -12.46 -14.00
N GLY A 303 -14.42 -12.14 -12.97
CA GLY A 303 -14.92 -11.54 -11.73
C GLY A 303 -15.58 -10.17 -11.91
N SER A 304 -15.38 -9.49 -13.05
CA SER A 304 -16.07 -8.24 -13.38
C SER A 304 -17.52 -8.45 -13.84
N TRP A 305 -17.89 -9.69 -14.20
CA TRP A 305 -19.18 -10.00 -14.83
C TRP A 305 -19.97 -11.07 -14.10
N ILE A 306 -19.31 -11.94 -13.34
CA ILE A 306 -19.92 -13.08 -12.67
C ILE A 306 -20.01 -12.77 -11.18
N PRO A 307 -21.21 -12.44 -10.65
CA PRO A 307 -21.40 -12.23 -9.23
C PRO A 307 -20.93 -13.43 -8.42
N GLY A 308 -20.27 -13.16 -7.30
CA GLY A 308 -19.76 -14.22 -6.42
C GLY A 308 -18.35 -14.71 -6.76
N ILE A 309 -17.75 -14.29 -7.87
CA ILE A 309 -16.33 -14.56 -8.16
C ILE A 309 -15.49 -13.36 -7.74
N GLY A 310 -14.56 -13.57 -6.81
CA GLY A 310 -13.63 -12.52 -6.39
C GLY A 310 -14.26 -11.42 -5.52
N GLU A 311 -15.31 -11.75 -4.77
CA GLU A 311 -15.96 -10.86 -3.82
C GLU A 311 -15.15 -10.68 -2.53
N VAL A 312 -15.26 -9.50 -1.90
CA VAL A 312 -14.77 -9.28 -0.54
C VAL A 312 -15.86 -9.74 0.43
N GLY A 313 -15.77 -11.00 0.85
CA GLY A 313 -16.73 -11.64 1.75
C GLY A 313 -17.01 -13.09 1.37
N ASN A 314 -18.07 -13.66 1.93
CA ASN A 314 -18.57 -14.94 1.49
C ASN A 314 -19.56 -14.72 0.35
N SER A 315 -19.05 -14.82 -0.88
CA SER A 315 -19.71 -14.65 -2.18
C SER A 315 -21.15 -15.14 -2.33
N LEU A 316 -21.62 -16.05 -1.48
CA LEU A 316 -22.96 -16.65 -1.56
C LEU A 316 -23.97 -16.08 -0.56
N ILE A 317 -23.52 -15.46 0.54
CA ILE A 317 -24.40 -15.02 1.65
C ILE A 317 -24.08 -13.62 2.16
N ASN A 318 -22.86 -13.12 1.99
CA ASN A 318 -22.47 -11.75 2.34
C ASN A 318 -21.32 -11.27 1.46
N THR A 319 -21.49 -10.14 0.79
CA THR A 319 -20.40 -9.45 0.10
C THR A 319 -20.38 -7.98 0.51
N TRP A 320 -19.18 -7.46 0.72
CA TRP A 320 -18.96 -6.02 0.85
C TRP A 320 -18.78 -5.34 -0.52
N GLY A 321 -18.50 -6.12 -1.56
CA GLY A 321 -18.30 -5.63 -2.92
C GLY A 321 -17.34 -6.49 -3.74
N GLY A 322 -17.44 -6.37 -5.07
CA GLY A 322 -16.60 -7.09 -6.01
C GLY A 322 -15.15 -6.63 -5.97
N GLY A 323 -14.21 -7.57 -5.92
CA GLY A 323 -12.78 -7.32 -6.10
C GLY A 323 -12.40 -6.98 -7.53
N TYR A 324 -13.30 -7.17 -8.49
CA TYR A 324 -13.20 -6.77 -9.89
C TYR A 324 -14.50 -6.06 -10.34
N PRO A 325 -14.46 -5.17 -11.35
CA PRO A 325 -13.23 -4.58 -11.92
C PRO A 325 -12.51 -3.74 -10.86
N ARG A 326 -11.17 -3.65 -10.92
CA ARG A 326 -10.38 -2.89 -9.94
C ARG A 326 -10.34 -1.40 -10.28
N THR A 327 -11.52 -0.80 -10.37
CA THR A 327 -11.72 0.64 -10.60
C THR A 327 -12.04 1.36 -9.29
N GLY A 328 -12.14 2.68 -9.35
CA GLY A 328 -12.55 3.52 -8.24
C GLY A 328 -14.03 3.53 -7.93
N GLU A 329 -14.87 2.81 -8.69
CA GLU A 329 -16.32 2.76 -8.50
C GLU A 329 -16.76 1.46 -7.81
N LEU A 330 -17.67 1.59 -6.86
CA LEU A 330 -18.26 0.44 -6.16
C LEU A 330 -19.68 0.72 -5.68
N VAL A 331 -20.59 -0.23 -5.91
CA VAL A 331 -21.92 -0.23 -5.31
C VAL A 331 -21.81 -0.71 -3.85
N GLN A 332 -21.51 0.21 -2.95
CA GLN A 332 -21.46 -0.03 -1.50
C GLN A 332 -21.83 1.25 -0.76
N SER A 333 -22.93 1.18 -0.01
CA SER A 333 -23.49 2.32 0.71
C SER A 333 -22.71 2.67 1.98
N HIS A 334 -22.07 1.68 2.63
CA HIS A 334 -21.32 1.92 3.85
C HIS A 334 -19.87 2.34 3.54
N PRO A 335 -19.43 3.57 3.92
CA PRO A 335 -18.16 4.13 3.45
C PRO A 335 -16.93 3.35 3.95
N ARG A 336 -16.92 2.86 5.19
CA ARG A 336 -15.85 2.00 5.71
C ARG A 336 -15.72 0.66 4.95
N LYS A 337 -16.85 0.02 4.61
CA LYS A 337 -16.84 -1.23 3.82
C LYS A 337 -16.37 -0.95 2.40
N ALA A 338 -16.84 0.13 1.79
CA ALA A 338 -16.38 0.56 0.46
C ALA A 338 -14.86 0.78 0.46
N SER A 339 -14.36 1.53 1.46
CA SER A 339 -12.92 1.74 1.67
C SER A 339 -12.13 0.42 1.78
N ALA A 340 -12.62 -0.54 2.56
CA ALA A 340 -11.97 -1.85 2.69
C ALA A 340 -11.89 -2.60 1.35
N VAL A 341 -12.94 -2.53 0.53
CA VAL A 341 -12.94 -3.13 -0.82
C VAL A 341 -11.95 -2.42 -1.74
N PHE A 342 -11.88 -1.09 -1.73
CA PHE A 342 -10.89 -0.34 -2.51
C PHE A 342 -9.46 -0.65 -2.07
N ALA A 343 -9.21 -0.75 -0.76
CA ALA A 343 -7.92 -1.18 -0.24
C ALA A 343 -7.58 -2.61 -0.68
N HIS A 344 -8.55 -3.53 -0.65
CA HIS A 344 -8.39 -4.89 -1.17
C HIS A 344 -8.02 -4.91 -2.67
N ARG A 345 -8.70 -4.11 -3.50
CA ARG A 345 -8.42 -3.98 -4.94
C ARG A 345 -6.97 -3.55 -5.16
N VAL A 346 -6.52 -2.46 -4.51
CA VAL A 346 -5.15 -1.97 -4.63
C VAL A 346 -4.12 -2.95 -4.07
N GLY A 347 -4.40 -3.59 -2.94
CA GLY A 347 -3.57 -4.67 -2.40
C GLY A 347 -3.38 -5.81 -3.39
N SER A 348 -4.43 -6.17 -4.15
CA SER A 348 -4.34 -7.18 -5.22
C SER A 348 -3.55 -6.72 -6.45
N ILE A 349 -3.55 -5.42 -6.76
CA ILE A 349 -2.76 -4.83 -7.86
C ILE A 349 -1.28 -4.95 -7.51
N ILE A 350 -0.88 -4.42 -6.35
CA ILE A 350 0.54 -4.29 -5.98
C ILE A 350 1.21 -5.63 -5.64
N THR A 351 0.45 -6.67 -5.27
CA THR A 351 0.99 -7.99 -4.95
C THR A 351 1.12 -8.92 -6.17
N ARG A 352 0.41 -8.63 -7.27
CA ARG A 352 0.39 -9.46 -8.48
C ARG A 352 1.28 -8.86 -9.56
N GLY A 353 1.79 -9.71 -10.45
CA GLY A 353 2.56 -9.25 -11.61
C GLY A 353 1.69 -9.01 -12.83
N ALA A 354 2.16 -8.17 -13.74
CA ALA A 354 1.58 -7.93 -15.05
C ALA A 354 0.11 -7.47 -15.01
N GLN A 355 -0.27 -6.64 -14.04
CA GLN A 355 -1.64 -6.13 -13.93
C GLN A 355 -1.84 -4.91 -14.85
N PRO A 356 -3.07 -4.66 -15.36
CA PRO A 356 -3.33 -3.57 -16.30
C PRO A 356 -3.48 -2.21 -15.58
N HIS A 357 -2.45 -1.83 -14.84
CA HIS A 357 -2.37 -0.62 -14.03
C HIS A 357 -0.94 -0.06 -14.02
N ILE A 358 -0.76 1.21 -13.66
CA ILE A 358 0.55 1.83 -13.38
C ILE A 358 0.84 1.69 -11.89
N TYR A 359 1.79 0.82 -11.55
CA TYR A 359 2.11 0.50 -10.15
C TYR A 359 3.53 -0.02 -10.01
N LYS A 360 4.04 -0.02 -8.79
CA LYS A 360 5.25 -0.74 -8.43
C LYS A 360 4.85 -2.03 -7.72
N LYS A 361 5.24 -3.16 -8.30
CA LYS A 361 4.96 -4.47 -7.72
C LYS A 361 5.80 -4.68 -6.46
N LEU A 362 5.14 -5.07 -5.38
CA LEU A 362 5.80 -5.59 -4.19
C LEU A 362 6.61 -6.82 -4.58
N SER A 363 7.89 -6.74 -4.27
CA SER A 363 8.87 -7.74 -4.67
C SER A 363 9.86 -7.90 -3.55
N GLU A 364 10.23 -9.14 -3.30
CA GLU A 364 11.19 -9.48 -2.26
C GLU A 364 12.48 -8.70 -2.47
N LYS A 365 12.89 -7.96 -1.45
CA LYS A 365 14.10 -7.17 -1.50
C LYS A 365 15.24 -8.00 -0.96
N GLY A 366 16.28 -8.17 -1.77
CA GLY A 366 17.63 -8.48 -1.30
C GLY A 366 18.20 -9.85 -1.66
N GLY A 367 19.47 -9.83 -2.08
CA GLY A 367 20.33 -11.00 -2.24
C GLY A 367 20.95 -11.55 -0.94
N GLY A 368 20.53 -11.01 0.21
CA GLY A 368 20.95 -11.45 1.54
C GLY A 368 20.03 -12.47 2.20
N PHE A 369 18.88 -12.78 1.57
CA PHE A 369 17.91 -13.75 2.05
C PHE A 369 17.48 -14.66 0.89
N ARG A 370 16.97 -15.84 1.24
CA ARG A 370 16.26 -16.73 0.30
C ARG A 370 14.85 -16.94 0.79
N TYR A 371 13.90 -16.75 -0.09
CA TYR A 371 12.47 -16.84 0.21
C TYR A 371 11.86 -18.14 -0.33
N PHE A 372 10.77 -18.56 0.32
CA PHE A 372 10.06 -19.81 0.01
C PHE A 372 8.57 -19.58 -0.26
N ALA A 373 7.94 -18.69 0.50
CA ALA A 373 6.59 -18.21 0.26
C ALA A 373 6.64 -16.69 0.19
N THR A 374 6.14 -16.15 -0.91
CA THR A 374 6.21 -14.72 -1.22
C THR A 374 4.81 -14.13 -1.09
N MET A 375 4.62 -13.22 -0.13
CA MET A 375 3.42 -12.39 -0.01
C MET A 375 2.08 -13.14 -0.03
N ALA A 376 1.93 -14.14 0.85
CA ALA A 376 0.71 -14.94 0.94
C ALA A 376 -0.25 -14.41 2.02
N ASP A 377 -1.55 -14.68 1.82
CA ASP A 377 -2.64 -14.46 2.80
C ASP A 377 -2.68 -13.03 3.38
N PRO A 378 -3.00 -12.00 2.56
CA PRO A 378 -2.98 -10.61 3.00
C PRO A 378 -3.92 -10.39 4.20
N LYS A 379 -3.39 -9.76 5.24
CA LYS A 379 -4.16 -9.29 6.40
C LYS A 379 -4.18 -7.77 6.42
N TRP A 380 -5.21 -7.23 7.04
CA TRP A 380 -5.45 -5.80 7.11
C TRP A 380 -5.54 -5.36 8.56
N GLN A 381 -5.06 -4.16 8.86
CA GLN A 381 -5.23 -3.54 10.17
C GLN A 381 -5.84 -2.16 9.97
N ALA A 382 -6.89 -1.84 10.71
CA ALA A 382 -7.45 -0.49 10.73
C ALA A 382 -6.51 0.47 11.45
N VAL A 383 -6.18 1.59 10.82
CA VAL A 383 -5.29 2.63 11.39
C VAL A 383 -6.04 3.94 11.59
N HIS A 384 -6.90 4.33 10.65
CA HIS A 384 -7.71 5.54 10.74
C HIS A 384 -9.12 5.25 10.21
N PRO A 385 -10.19 5.79 10.83
CA PRO A 385 -10.20 6.78 11.92
C PRO A 385 -10.09 6.22 13.34
N LEU A 386 -10.36 4.93 13.52
CA LEU A 386 -10.20 4.23 14.79
C LEU A 386 -9.13 3.14 14.62
N PRO A 387 -7.92 3.30 15.20
CA PRO A 387 -6.90 2.27 15.17
C PRO A 387 -7.37 1.00 15.90
N GLU A 388 -7.19 -0.16 15.27
CA GLU A 388 -7.44 -1.47 15.87
C GLU A 388 -6.11 -2.21 16.07
N PRO A 389 -5.85 -2.82 17.25
CA PRO A 389 -4.59 -3.51 17.54
C PRO A 389 -4.54 -4.92 16.95
N GLY A 390 -5.50 -5.29 16.09
CA GLY A 390 -5.68 -6.64 15.54
C GLY A 390 -5.63 -6.63 14.02
N CYS A 391 -5.16 -7.74 13.44
CA CYS A 391 -5.24 -8.01 12.02
C CYS A 391 -6.52 -8.76 11.65
N ILE A 392 -7.11 -8.40 10.53
CA ILE A 392 -8.37 -8.95 10.02
C ILE A 392 -8.22 -9.35 8.56
N THR A 393 -9.16 -10.18 8.11
CA THR A 393 -9.46 -10.33 6.68
C THR A 393 -10.79 -9.62 6.43
N PHE A 394 -10.87 -8.84 5.36
CA PHE A 394 -12.10 -8.13 5.00
C PHE A 394 -13.21 -9.09 4.59
N GLY A 395 -14.46 -8.65 4.71
CA GLY A 395 -15.63 -9.44 4.30
C GLY A 395 -16.23 -10.30 5.41
N SER A 396 -16.04 -9.93 6.69
CA SER A 396 -16.74 -10.59 7.79
C SER A 396 -18.26 -10.46 7.62
N ASN A 397 -18.98 -11.54 7.95
CA ASN A 397 -20.44 -11.55 7.88
C ASN A 397 -21.03 -10.86 9.10
N ASP A 398 -21.70 -9.74 8.87
CA ASP A 398 -22.38 -8.93 9.88
C ASP A 398 -23.88 -8.75 9.59
N SER A 399 -24.42 -9.52 8.64
CA SER A 399 -25.82 -9.43 8.19
C SER A 399 -26.86 -9.73 9.28
N LEU A 400 -26.49 -10.50 10.31
CA LEU A 400 -27.35 -10.85 11.45
C LEU A 400 -27.05 -9.99 12.69
N GLY A 401 -26.14 -9.03 12.59
CA GLY A 401 -25.80 -8.12 13.67
C GLY A 401 -26.81 -6.98 13.81
N LEU A 402 -26.95 -6.43 15.02
CA LEU A 402 -27.75 -5.21 15.27
C LEU A 402 -27.08 -3.94 14.71
N GLY A 403 -25.80 -4.02 14.33
CA GLY A 403 -25.04 -2.96 13.66
C GLY A 403 -24.12 -3.56 12.60
N SER A 404 -23.83 -2.77 11.58
CA SER A 404 -22.87 -3.08 10.52
C SER A 404 -21.43 -2.91 11.03
N TRP A 405 -20.49 -3.67 10.47
CA TRP A 405 -19.08 -3.77 10.86
C TRP A 405 -18.36 -2.41 10.93
N GLY A 406 -18.81 -1.44 10.16
CA GLY A 406 -18.24 -0.09 10.15
C GLY A 406 -19.00 0.97 10.94
N ASP A 407 -20.09 0.59 11.63
CA ASP A 407 -20.87 1.54 12.42
C ASP A 407 -20.00 2.14 13.53
N TYR A 408 -20.17 3.45 13.77
CA TYR A 408 -19.38 4.25 14.71
C TYR A 408 -17.87 4.32 14.43
N LYS A 409 -17.41 3.80 13.28
CA LYS A 409 -16.01 3.78 12.85
C LYS A 409 -15.82 4.55 11.54
N THR A 410 -16.66 5.54 11.29
CA THR A 410 -16.65 6.40 10.10
C THR A 410 -15.90 7.70 10.37
N SER A 411 -15.09 8.12 9.40
CA SER A 411 -14.35 9.39 9.45
C SER A 411 -15.25 10.53 9.01
N SER A 412 -15.06 11.74 9.55
CA SER A 412 -15.85 12.91 9.14
C SER A 412 -15.70 13.28 7.66
N ASN A 413 -14.55 12.94 7.06
CA ASN A 413 -14.23 13.24 5.66
C ASN A 413 -14.24 11.98 4.79
N ASP A 414 -14.74 10.86 5.31
CA ASP A 414 -14.72 9.56 4.63
C ASP A 414 -13.32 9.12 4.14
N GLY A 415 -12.29 9.60 4.82
CA GLY A 415 -10.91 9.15 4.70
C GLY A 415 -10.64 7.96 5.63
N TYR A 416 -9.95 6.94 5.13
CA TYR A 416 -9.61 5.74 5.90
C TYR A 416 -8.17 5.33 5.60
N VAL A 417 -7.49 4.75 6.59
CA VAL A 417 -6.12 4.25 6.45
C VAL A 417 -6.04 2.83 6.98
N TRP A 418 -5.42 1.95 6.19
CA TRP A 418 -5.24 0.53 6.49
C TRP A 418 -3.77 0.15 6.34
N ASN A 419 -3.26 -0.71 7.22
CA ASN A 419 -2.00 -1.40 6.94
C ASN A 419 -2.29 -2.72 6.24
N LEU A 420 -1.54 -2.98 5.16
CA LEU A 420 -1.47 -4.27 4.50
C LEU A 420 -0.30 -5.07 5.09
N TRP A 421 -0.64 -6.19 5.71
CA TRP A 421 0.30 -7.15 6.27
C TRP A 421 0.41 -8.35 5.35
N LEU A 422 1.61 -8.64 4.86
CA LEU A 422 1.86 -9.79 3.99
C LEU A 422 2.75 -10.81 4.69
N ARG A 423 2.47 -12.10 4.48
CA ARG A 423 3.28 -13.16 5.06
C ARG A 423 4.48 -13.45 4.17
N TYR A 424 5.64 -13.45 4.78
CA TYR A 424 6.90 -13.89 4.18
C TYR A 424 7.37 -15.18 4.84
N GLU A 425 8.13 -15.95 4.07
CA GLU A 425 8.89 -17.06 4.60
C GLU A 425 10.29 -17.06 3.99
N CYS A 426 11.32 -16.94 4.84
CA CYS A 426 12.69 -16.73 4.37
C CYS A 426 13.75 -17.35 5.30
N CYS A 427 14.97 -17.42 4.79
CA CYS A 427 16.20 -17.70 5.52
C CYS A 427 17.25 -16.65 5.19
N LYS A 428 18.01 -16.16 6.18
CA LYS A 428 19.21 -15.36 5.90
C LYS A 428 20.24 -16.20 5.14
N LYS A 429 20.88 -15.61 4.14
CA LYS A 429 21.96 -16.22 3.37
C LYS A 429 23.20 -16.39 4.25
N ALA A 430 23.51 -17.63 4.62
CA ALA A 430 24.67 -17.96 5.46
C ALA A 430 25.95 -18.27 4.65
N ALA A 431 25.82 -18.58 3.35
CA ALA A 431 26.93 -18.76 2.42
C ALA A 431 26.50 -18.50 0.96
N GLU A 432 27.43 -18.58 0.03
CA GLU A 432 27.22 -18.25 -1.39
C GLU A 432 26.27 -19.23 -2.09
N ILE A 433 26.37 -20.51 -1.76
CA ILE A 433 25.63 -21.60 -2.42
C ILE A 433 24.54 -22.10 -1.48
N PHE A 434 23.29 -22.07 -1.94
CA PHE A 434 22.18 -22.73 -1.24
C PHE A 434 22.14 -24.21 -1.59
N LEU A 435 22.00 -25.08 -0.58
CA LEU A 435 21.87 -26.52 -0.78
C LEU A 435 20.40 -26.95 -0.77
N PHE A 436 19.77 -26.92 0.40
CA PHE A 436 18.38 -27.31 0.63
C PHE A 436 17.86 -26.72 1.94
N ALA A 437 16.56 -26.84 2.18
CA ALA A 437 15.92 -26.45 3.44
C ALA A 437 15.05 -27.60 3.95
N VAL A 438 15.00 -27.75 5.27
CA VAL A 438 14.20 -28.75 5.97
C VAL A 438 13.16 -28.02 6.82
N PRO A 439 11.87 -28.41 6.79
CA PRO A 439 10.82 -27.84 7.65
C PRO A 439 11.04 -28.07 9.14
#